data_AF-A0A2E4VF35-F1
#
_entry.id   AF-A0A2E4VF35-F1
#
_cell.length_a   1.000
_cell.length_b   1.000
_cell.length_c   1.000
_cell.angle_alpha   90.00
_cell.angle_beta   90.00
_cell.angle_gamma   90.00
#
_symmetry.space_group_name_H-M   'P 1'
#
loop_
_entity.id
_entity.type
_entity.pdbx_description
1 polymer ?
#
loop_
_entity_poly.entity_id
_entity_poly.type
_entity_poly.pdbx_seq_one_letter_code
_entity_poly.pdbx_strand_id
1 'polypeptide(L)'
;MVVGPIGSGYFLLQSRKQEKIDDQLHNIDVVWANVISEYDFLNLDLTQKPEAARFEEGSYNTVGICGLKSVLDLILAIGITKIESRILNLTDHLIDCLKAKKYTIISLHENQ
;
A
#
# COMPACT_ATOMS: atom_id res chain seq x y z
N MET A 1 -7.16 -4.23 3.28
CA MET A 1 -7.26 -2.91 2.63
C MET A 1 -7.02 -1.85 3.70
N VAL A 2 -6.04 -0.97 3.53
CA VAL A 2 -5.81 0.16 4.46
C VAL A 2 -6.76 1.29 4.05
N VAL A 3 -7.50 1.86 5.01
CA VAL A 3 -8.42 2.98 4.76
C VAL A 3 -7.63 4.28 4.76
N GLY A 4 -6.86 4.53 3.69
CA GLY A 4 -6.03 5.72 3.55
C GLY A 4 -6.64 6.81 2.65
N PRO A 5 -6.05 8.02 2.62
CA PRO A 5 -6.34 9.00 1.58
C PRO A 5 -6.17 8.41 0.18
N ILE A 6 -7.09 8.72 -0.73
CA ILE A 6 -7.01 8.29 -2.13
C ILE A 6 -5.69 8.80 -2.74
N GLY A 7 -4.99 7.96 -3.52
CA GLY A 7 -3.72 8.32 -4.15
C GLY A 7 -2.50 8.16 -3.26
N SER A 8 -2.58 7.36 -2.19
CA SER A 8 -1.44 6.95 -1.36
C SER A 8 -1.38 5.43 -1.27
N GLY A 9 -0.50 4.83 -2.05
CA GLY A 9 -0.24 3.39 -2.06
C GLY A 9 1.05 3.04 -1.33
N TYR A 10 1.16 1.79 -0.86
CA TYR A 10 2.42 1.24 -0.36
C TYR A 10 2.96 0.21 -1.35
N PHE A 11 4.23 0.36 -1.69
CA PHE A 11 4.98 -0.65 -2.40
C PHE A 11 6.08 -1.18 -1.47
N LEU A 12 6.02 -2.46 -1.13
CA LEU A 12 6.96 -3.10 -0.22
C LEU A 12 7.90 -3.98 -1.02
N LEU A 13 9.19 -3.64 -0.98
CA LEU A 13 10.25 -4.44 -1.58
C LEU A 13 11.05 -5.17 -0.51
N GLN A 14 11.27 -6.46 -0.75
CA GLN A 14 12.08 -7.28 0.14
C GLN A 14 13.55 -7.17 -0.25
N SER A 15 14.36 -6.49 0.59
CA SER A 15 15.77 -6.20 0.31
C SER A 15 16.65 -7.42 0.02
N ARG A 16 16.28 -8.61 0.53
CA ARG A 16 17.00 -9.87 0.28
C ARG A 16 16.90 -10.38 -1.17
N LYS A 17 16.06 -9.77 -2.00
CA LYS A 17 15.84 -10.15 -3.41
C LYS A 17 16.30 -9.06 -4.38
N GLN A 18 17.14 -8.12 -3.93
CA GLN A 18 17.52 -6.95 -4.72
C GLN A 18 18.09 -7.32 -6.10
N GLU A 19 19.00 -8.29 -6.19
CA GLU A 19 19.55 -8.76 -7.48
C GLU A 19 18.47 -9.26 -8.44
N LYS A 20 17.50 -10.05 -7.95
CA LYS A 20 16.37 -10.54 -8.76
C LYS A 20 15.38 -9.44 -9.14
N ILE A 21 15.28 -8.39 -8.32
CA ILE A 21 14.42 -7.24 -8.57
C ILE A 21 15.07 -6.35 -9.64
N ASP A 22 16.39 -6.14 -9.58
CA ASP A 22 17.11 -5.37 -10.57
C ASP A 22 16.99 -5.99 -11.97
N ASP A 23 16.97 -7.32 -12.06
CA ASP A 23 16.76 -8.05 -13.33
C ASP A 23 15.30 -8.02 -13.86
N GLN A 24 14.30 -7.80 -13.00
CA GLN A 24 12.87 -7.98 -13.36
C GLN A 24 12.04 -6.70 -13.29
N LEU A 25 12.50 -5.71 -12.53
CA LEU A 25 11.77 -4.49 -12.22
C LEU A 25 12.67 -3.29 -12.53
N HIS A 26 12.55 -2.84 -13.78
CA HIS A 26 13.19 -1.62 -14.23
C HIS A 26 12.28 -0.46 -13.92
N ASN A 27 12.81 0.55 -13.24
CA ASN A 27 12.11 1.81 -13.09
C ASN A 27 12.30 2.65 -14.35
N ILE A 28 11.19 2.96 -15.01
CA ILE A 28 11.14 3.72 -16.26
C ILE A 28 10.99 5.22 -15.98
N ASP A 29 10.41 5.57 -14.84
CA ASP A 29 10.13 6.95 -14.46
C ASP A 29 11.28 7.50 -13.59
N VAL A 30 12.25 8.12 -14.25
CA VAL A 30 13.38 8.78 -13.58
C VAL A 30 13.01 10.23 -13.27
N VAL A 31 13.10 10.61 -12.00
CA VAL A 31 12.76 11.94 -11.50
C VAL A 31 13.83 12.42 -10.53
N TRP A 32 13.89 13.72 -10.29
CA TRP A 32 14.91 14.33 -9.42
C TRP A 32 15.00 13.68 -8.02
N ALA A 33 13.89 13.22 -7.46
CA ALA A 33 13.85 12.64 -6.11
C ALA A 33 14.37 11.18 -6.05
N ASN A 34 14.53 10.50 -7.19
CA ASN A 34 14.84 9.07 -7.24
C ASN A 34 16.26 8.73 -7.76
N VAL A 35 17.07 9.78 -7.98
CA VAL A 35 18.49 9.70 -8.35
C VAL A 35 19.39 9.97 -7.14
N ILE A 36 20.64 9.51 -7.19
CA ILE A 36 21.62 9.68 -6.10
C ILE A 36 21.88 11.16 -5.81
N SER A 37 21.97 11.98 -6.87
CA SER A 37 22.30 13.41 -6.80
C SER A 37 21.04 14.30 -6.82
N GLU A 38 20.08 14.04 -5.94
CA GLU A 38 18.72 14.62 -5.98
C GLU A 38 18.65 16.17 -5.96
N TYR A 39 19.65 16.86 -5.38
CA TYR A 39 19.69 18.33 -5.30
C TYR A 39 20.76 18.98 -6.19
N ASP A 40 21.52 18.20 -6.97
CA ASP A 40 22.48 18.75 -7.93
C ASP A 40 21.80 19.00 -9.28
N PHE A 41 21.05 20.10 -9.35
CA PHE A 41 20.32 20.46 -10.57
C PHE A 41 21.21 20.96 -11.72
N LEU A 42 22.51 21.18 -11.45
CA LEU A 42 23.46 21.70 -12.44
C LEU A 42 24.25 20.58 -13.11
N ASN A 43 24.45 19.45 -12.42
CA ASN A 43 25.03 18.24 -12.99
C ASN A 43 23.95 17.17 -13.15
N LEU A 44 23.57 16.89 -14.39
CA LEU A 44 22.52 15.93 -14.72
C LEU A 44 23.02 14.48 -14.65
N ASP A 45 23.30 13.99 -13.45
CA ASP A 45 23.52 12.57 -13.17
C ASP A 45 22.19 11.87 -12.85
N LEU A 46 21.77 10.99 -13.75
CA LEU A 46 20.50 10.25 -13.64
C LEU A 46 20.66 8.85 -13.03
N THR A 47 21.79 8.59 -12.37
CA THR A 47 22.01 7.33 -11.66
C THR A 47 20.96 7.18 -10.56
N GLN A 48 20.09 6.18 -10.72
CA GLN A 48 19.01 5.89 -9.77
C GLN A 48 19.55 5.36 -8.44
N LYS A 49 18.81 5.61 -7.37
CA LYS A 49 19.11 5.05 -6.04
C LYS A 49 19.14 3.50 -6.12
N PRO A 50 20.07 2.81 -5.44
CA PRO A 50 20.13 1.35 -5.49
C PRO A 50 18.98 0.69 -4.70
N GLU A 51 18.38 1.39 -3.73
CA GLU A 51 17.28 0.87 -2.91
C GLU A 51 15.90 1.14 -3.52
N ALA A 52 14.87 0.63 -2.84
CA ALA A 52 13.46 0.80 -3.19
C ALA A 52 13.02 2.27 -3.40
N ALA A 53 13.74 3.22 -2.80
CA ALA A 53 13.51 4.65 -2.97
C ALA A 53 13.58 5.11 -4.44
N ARG A 54 14.23 4.34 -5.34
CA ARG A 54 14.22 4.62 -6.78
C ARG A 54 12.83 4.57 -7.41
N PHE A 55 11.88 3.87 -6.78
CA PHE A 55 10.49 3.79 -7.24
C PHE A 55 9.61 4.89 -6.64
N GLU A 56 10.17 5.81 -5.85
CA GLU A 56 9.43 6.97 -5.38
C GLU A 56 9.27 7.99 -6.50
N GLU A 57 8.07 8.58 -6.57
CA GLU A 57 7.77 9.69 -7.46
C GLU A 57 8.38 10.98 -6.93
N GLY A 58 8.38 12.03 -7.77
CA GLY A 58 9.09 13.28 -7.48
C GLY A 58 8.61 14.00 -6.21
N SER A 59 7.58 14.83 -6.32
CA SER A 59 7.08 15.58 -5.16
C SER A 59 6.10 14.74 -4.34
N TYR A 60 6.35 14.65 -3.04
CA TYR A 60 5.51 13.87 -2.13
C TYR A 60 4.09 14.45 -1.98
N ASN A 61 3.09 13.57 -2.03
CA ASN A 61 1.73 13.87 -1.54
C ASN A 61 1.75 13.95 0.00
N THR A 62 2.26 15.05 0.52
CA THR A 62 2.51 15.25 1.96
C THR A 62 1.22 15.14 2.78
N VAL A 63 0.11 15.68 2.26
CA VAL A 63 -1.21 15.56 2.91
C VAL A 63 -1.66 14.11 2.98
N GLY A 64 -1.49 13.36 1.88
CA GLY A 64 -1.77 11.92 1.83
C GLY A 64 -0.92 11.13 2.83
N ILE A 65 0.38 11.42 2.91
CA ILE A 65 1.31 10.77 3.85
C ILE A 65 0.91 11.04 5.30
N CYS A 66 0.58 12.29 5.65
CA CYS A 66 0.13 12.64 7.00
C CYS A 66 -1.19 11.96 7.37
N GLY A 67 -2.15 11.93 6.45
CA GLY A 67 -3.42 11.23 6.64
C GLY A 67 -3.22 9.73 6.83
N LEU A 68 -2.35 9.13 6.01
CA LEU A 68 -2.01 7.72 6.07
C LEU A 68 -1.32 7.34 7.37
N LYS A 69 -0.38 8.17 7.85
CA LYS A 69 0.21 7.99 9.18
C LYS A 69 -0.85 7.94 10.27
N SER A 70 -1.82 8.86 10.24
CA SER A 70 -2.89 8.92 11.23
C SER A 70 -3.76 7.66 11.21
N VAL A 71 -4.03 7.11 10.02
CA VAL A 71 -4.76 5.86 9.84
C VAL A 71 -3.96 4.68 10.40
N LEU A 72 -2.66 4.61 10.12
CA LEU A 72 -1.80 3.56 10.67
C LEU A 72 -1.75 3.62 12.19
N ASP A 73 -1.59 4.82 12.76
CA ASP A 73 -1.60 5.03 14.20
C ASP A 73 -2.93 4.53 14.81
N LEU A 74 -4.07 4.81 14.15
CA LEU A 74 -5.39 4.30 14.58
C LEU A 74 -5.50 2.78 14.47
N ILE A 75 -5.06 2.18 13.36
CA ILE A 75 -5.09 0.73 13.16
C ILE A 75 -4.23 0.02 14.22
N LEU A 76 -3.03 0.55 14.49
CA LEU A 76 -2.12 0.01 15.50
C LEU A 76 -2.69 0.16 16.91
N ALA A 77 -3.35 1.30 17.21
CA ALA A 77 -3.99 1.53 18.50
C ALA A 77 -5.17 0.57 18.75
N ILE A 78 -5.95 0.23 17.72
CA ILE A 78 -7.06 -0.72 17.84
C ILE A 78 -6.58 -2.18 17.81
N GLY A 79 -5.56 -2.47 16.99
CA GLY A 79 -5.02 -3.80 16.73
C GLY A 79 -5.70 -4.51 15.56
N ILE A 80 -4.89 -5.10 14.67
CA ILE A 80 -5.36 -5.75 13.45
C ILE A 80 -6.33 -6.90 13.75
N THR A 81 -6.00 -7.76 14.72
CA THR A 81 -6.85 -8.91 15.09
C THR A 81 -8.24 -8.48 15.54
N LYS A 82 -8.35 -7.39 16.29
CA LYS A 82 -9.64 -6.87 16.76
C LYS A 82 -10.48 -6.31 15.61
N ILE A 83 -9.84 -5.61 14.67
CA ILE A 83 -10.48 -5.10 13.46
C ILE A 83 -10.97 -6.27 12.61
N GLU A 84 -10.13 -7.28 12.38
CA GLU A 84 -10.47 -8.49 11.63
C GLU A 84 -11.67 -9.21 12.23
N SER A 85 -11.62 -9.55 13.54
CA SER A 85 -12.75 -10.22 14.20
C SER A 85 -14.04 -9.42 14.10
N ARG A 86 -13.97 -8.09 14.19
CA ARG A 86 -15.14 -7.22 14.03
C ARG A 86 -15.72 -7.28 12.62
N ILE A 87 -14.86 -7.25 11.59
CA ILE A 87 -15.26 -7.33 10.19
C ILE A 87 -15.90 -8.69 9.90
N LEU A 88 -15.30 -9.79 10.35
CA LEU A 88 -15.84 -11.14 10.15
C LEU A 88 -17.21 -11.28 10.82
N ASN A 89 -17.33 -10.91 12.10
CA ASN A 89 -18.62 -10.97 12.81
C ASN A 89 -19.73 -10.15 12.14
N LEU A 90 -19.40 -8.98 11.59
CA LEU A 90 -20.36 -8.16 10.85
C LEU A 90 -20.72 -8.78 9.50
N THR A 91 -19.77 -9.42 8.85
CA THR A 91 -19.95 -10.12 7.57
C THR A 91 -20.85 -11.34 7.77
N ASP A 92 -20.60 -12.14 8.81
CA ASP A 92 -21.45 -13.28 9.19
C ASP A 92 -22.89 -12.85 9.42
N HIS A 93 -23.08 -11.81 10.23
CA HIS A 93 -24.41 -11.27 10.51
C HIS A 93 -25.11 -10.76 9.23
N LEU A 94 -24.36 -10.12 8.32
CA LEU A 94 -24.90 -9.67 7.03
C LEU A 94 -25.31 -10.85 6.15
N ILE A 95 -24.48 -11.90 6.10
CA ILE A 95 -24.75 -13.13 5.35
C ILE A 95 -26.03 -13.79 5.85
N ASP A 96 -26.20 -13.93 7.16
CA ASP A 96 -27.41 -14.52 7.77
C ASP A 96 -28.67 -13.74 7.39
N CYS A 97 -28.60 -12.41 7.44
CA CYS A 97 -29.71 -11.54 7.04
C CYS A 97 -30.06 -11.68 5.55
N LEU A 98 -29.06 -11.80 4.67
CA LEU A 98 -29.26 -11.94 3.23
C LEU A 98 -29.81 -13.33 2.86
N LYS A 99 -29.34 -14.39 3.54
CA LYS A 99 -29.86 -15.75 3.41
C LYS A 99 -31.33 -15.83 3.82
N ALA A 100 -31.71 -15.20 4.94
CA ALA A 100 -33.10 -15.12 5.37
C ALA A 100 -34.02 -14.44 4.34
N LYS A 101 -33.48 -13.49 3.56
CA LYS A 101 -34.17 -12.80 2.47
C LYS A 101 -34.06 -13.51 1.12
N LYS A 102 -33.46 -14.70 1.05
CA LYS A 102 -33.28 -15.53 -0.16
C LYS A 102 -32.46 -14.86 -1.26
N TYR A 103 -31.51 -14.00 -0.91
CA TYR A 103 -30.55 -13.46 -1.87
C TYR A 103 -29.41 -14.44 -2.14
N THR A 104 -28.89 -14.42 -3.36
CA THR A 104 -27.70 -15.18 -3.75
C THR A 104 -26.44 -14.41 -3.36
N ILE A 105 -25.53 -15.08 -2.65
CA ILE A 105 -24.25 -14.50 -2.21
C ILE A 105 -23.15 -15.05 -3.12
N ILE A 106 -22.34 -14.16 -3.72
CA ILE A 106 -21.27 -14.51 -4.67
C ILE A 106 -19.87 -14.51 -4.06
N SER A 107 -19.71 -14.03 -2.83
CA SER A 107 -18.42 -14.06 -2.14
C SER A 107 -18.06 -15.50 -1.73
N LEU A 108 -16.76 -15.81 -1.76
CA LEU A 108 -16.14 -17.10 -1.36
C LEU A 108 -16.18 -17.37 0.16
N HIS A 109 -17.15 -16.79 0.87
CA HIS A 109 -17.34 -16.97 2.30
C HIS A 109 -17.94 -18.37 2.52
N GLU A 110 -17.07 -19.34 2.80
CA GLU A 110 -17.34 -20.77 3.07
C GLU A 110 -18.79 -21.21 2.84
N ASN A 111 -19.04 -21.75 1.64
CA ASN A 111 -20.11 -22.72 1.43
C ASN A 111 -19.71 -24.01 2.16
N GLN A 112 -19.97 -24.08 3.46
CA GLN A 112 -20.10 -25.33 4.20
C GLN A 112 -21.57 -25.53 4.60
#